data_AF-A0A940A299-F1
#
_entry.id   AF-A0A940A299-F1
#
_cell.length_a   1.000
_cell.length_b   1.000
_cell.length_c   1.000
_cell.angle_alpha   90.00
_cell.angle_beta   90.00
_cell.angle_gamma   90.00
#
_symmetry.space_group_name_H-M   'P 1'
#
loop_
_entity.id
_entity.type
_entity.pdbx_description
1 polymer ?
#
loop_
_entity_poly.entity_id
_entity_poly.type
_entity_poly.pdbx_seq_one_letter_code
_entity_poly.pdbx_strand_id
1 'polypeptide(L)'
;MKKSYATMRRIRRNRIIAGAGSVLGVALVAGGAILLMNMTDASDELRALAEASVTTLIASQATATQAKPSASLADPDMTATSNNGSVATSESFSPETAAASAEAEHISQETTADTVSDTSVTSSSATALDTAATTEETTATSTTAEETTTTTTTTAVTTTTTAASDKLKSISDLPAGKVISSDKIDKSDLGKYFTSHKIEKGGAVYERINGKSYQKNDNISLSNLRYLKMLHVNFDGNYQVGEMIVNKRVASDVMEIFKTLCEKKYQIYSMRLIDDFWAGSGDKSDYASIDANNTSAFCYRKASGGGNLSKHALGLAIDINPQQNPYVTYKDGKAKFSHDNAADYVEDRSSDTPHVITKSDRAYKLFRAYGWTWGGSWSSPKDYQHFQLS
;
A
#
# COMPACT_ATOMS: atom_id res chain seq x y z
N MET A 1 4.99 -12.32 63.10
CA MET A 1 6.40 -12.41 62.65
C MET A 1 6.40 -12.06 61.15
N LYS A 2 7.18 -11.08 60.64
CA LYS A 2 8.58 -11.21 60.15
C LYS A 2 8.76 -12.45 59.25
N LYS A 3 9.14 -12.40 57.96
CA LYS A 3 9.68 -11.36 57.04
C LYS A 3 8.94 -11.51 55.67
N SER A 4 8.64 -10.51 54.84
CA SER A 4 9.48 -9.52 54.14
C SER A 4 10.53 -10.10 53.18
N TYR A 5 10.25 -10.01 51.86
CA TYR A 5 11.23 -9.56 50.85
C TYR A 5 10.51 -8.86 49.69
N ALA A 6 11.04 -7.70 49.29
CA ALA A 6 10.63 -6.96 48.10
C ALA A 6 11.89 -6.34 47.45
N THR A 7 12.02 -6.43 46.14
CA THR A 7 13.19 -5.94 45.40
C THR A 7 12.75 -4.95 44.34
N MET A 8 13.20 -3.69 44.46
CA MET A 8 12.92 -2.65 43.47
C MET A 8 13.85 -2.76 42.25
N ARG A 9 13.33 -2.44 41.07
CA ARG A 9 14.12 -1.76 40.02
C ARG A 9 13.44 -0.45 39.65
N ARG A 10 13.98 0.65 40.18
CA ARG A 10 13.45 2.01 40.06
C ARG A 10 14.31 2.81 39.08
N ILE A 11 14.01 2.70 37.79
CA ILE A 11 14.74 3.44 36.74
C ILE A 11 14.52 4.95 36.94
N ARG A 12 15.60 5.71 37.14
CA ARG A 12 15.54 7.17 37.25
C ARG A 12 15.35 7.78 35.86
N ARG A 13 14.19 8.38 35.59
CA ARG A 13 14.05 9.37 34.50
C ARG A 13 14.62 10.70 34.99
N ASN A 14 15.74 11.16 34.42
CA ASN A 14 16.16 12.54 34.61
C ASN A 14 15.17 13.46 33.88
N ARG A 15 14.48 14.33 34.62
CA ARG A 15 13.85 15.52 34.04
C ARG A 15 14.93 16.58 33.86
N ILE A 16 15.19 16.98 32.62
CA ILE A 16 15.72 18.32 32.36
C ILE A 16 14.50 19.23 32.18
N ILE A 17 14.42 20.28 32.99
CA ILE A 17 13.49 21.38 32.78
C ILE A 17 14.30 22.49 32.12
N ALA A 18 13.92 22.86 30.90
CA ALA A 18 14.46 24.02 30.19
C ALA A 18 13.29 24.77 29.57
N GLY A 19 13.02 25.97 30.07
CA GLY A 19 12.08 26.90 29.47
C GLY A 19 12.81 27.98 28.66
N ALA A 20 12.07 28.61 27.75
CA ALA A 20 12.39 29.91 27.13
C ALA A 20 13.83 30.12 26.59
N GLY A 21 14.01 29.79 25.31
CA GLY A 21 14.72 30.64 24.33
C GLY A 21 16.17 31.05 24.59
N SER A 22 17.11 30.38 23.91
CA SER A 22 18.32 31.02 23.37
C SER A 22 18.85 30.21 22.18
N VAL A 23 19.28 30.89 21.12
CA VAL A 23 19.97 30.25 19.98
C VAL A 23 21.42 30.02 20.40
N LEU A 24 21.83 28.76 20.51
CA LEU A 24 23.19 28.39 20.91
C LEU A 24 23.99 27.87 19.72
N GLY A 25 24.71 28.77 19.05
CA GLY A 25 25.69 28.40 18.03
C GLY A 25 26.91 27.72 18.64
N VAL A 26 27.39 26.64 18.02
CA VAL A 26 28.60 25.93 18.46
C VAL A 26 29.84 26.65 17.93
N ALA A 27 30.47 27.46 18.77
CA ALA A 27 31.75 28.09 18.47
C ALA A 27 32.91 27.15 18.85
N LEU A 28 33.73 26.78 17.87
CA LEU A 28 34.92 25.94 18.05
C LEU A 28 36.16 26.80 17.74
N VAL A 29 36.98 27.10 18.75
CA VAL A 29 38.00 28.16 18.69
C VAL A 29 39.40 27.64 18.98
N ALA A 30 40.19 27.48 17.91
CA ALA A 30 41.64 27.70 17.85
C ALA A 30 42.13 27.48 16.40
N GLY A 31 42.07 28.51 15.53
CA GLY A 31 42.40 28.28 14.11
C GLY A 31 42.36 29.45 13.11
N GLY A 32 41.94 30.66 13.50
CA GLY A 32 42.32 31.89 12.78
C GLY A 32 41.70 32.18 11.39
N ALA A 33 40.38 32.11 11.23
CA ALA A 33 39.64 32.94 10.27
C ALA A 33 38.15 33.00 10.63
N ILE A 34 37.52 34.17 10.58
CA ILE A 34 36.05 34.30 10.72
C ILE A 34 35.46 34.57 9.34
N LEU A 35 34.68 33.61 8.83
CA LEU A 35 33.87 33.79 7.63
C LEU A 35 32.39 33.56 7.99
N LEU A 36 31.62 34.64 7.98
CA LEU A 36 30.16 34.58 8.16
C LEU A 36 29.50 34.27 6.82
N MET A 37 28.89 33.09 6.72
CA MET A 37 28.01 32.69 5.61
C MET A 37 26.63 32.32 6.16
N ASN A 38 25.57 32.75 5.48
CA ASN A 38 24.20 32.40 5.84
C ASN A 38 23.96 30.90 5.59
N MET A 39 23.37 30.20 6.55
CA MET A 39 23.03 28.78 6.42
C MET A 39 21.57 28.59 5.98
N THR A 40 21.38 28.09 4.76
CA THR A 40 20.11 27.49 4.29
C THR A 40 20.28 26.09 3.69
N ASP A 41 21.47 25.74 3.19
CA ASP A 41 21.67 24.55 2.32
C ASP A 41 22.72 23.54 2.83
N ALA A 42 23.03 23.55 4.14
CA ALA A 42 24.14 22.79 4.74
C ALA A 42 23.72 21.59 5.61
N SER A 43 22.50 21.05 5.44
CA SER A 43 21.96 19.97 6.29
C SER A 43 22.41 18.55 5.92
N ASP A 44 22.62 18.29 4.62
CA ASP A 44 22.57 16.91 4.11
C ASP A 44 23.95 16.25 4.02
N GLU A 45 25.00 16.98 3.62
CA GLU A 45 26.37 16.44 3.58
C GLU A 45 26.92 16.11 4.98
N LEU A 46 26.65 16.97 5.98
CA LEU A 46 27.02 16.73 7.37
C LEU A 46 26.33 15.47 7.94
N ARG A 47 25.13 15.16 7.46
CA ARG A 47 24.41 13.94 7.84
C ARG A 47 25.03 12.69 7.20
N ALA A 48 25.38 12.75 5.92
CA ALA A 48 26.06 11.65 5.23
C ALA A 48 27.42 11.30 5.87
N LEU A 49 28.19 12.30 6.28
CA LEU A 49 29.47 12.11 6.99
C LEU A 49 29.31 11.45 8.37
N ALA A 50 28.21 11.75 9.09
CA ALA A 50 27.91 11.11 10.36
C ALA A 50 27.53 9.62 10.19
N GLU A 51 26.70 9.30 9.19
CA GLU A 51 26.25 7.92 8.93
C GLU A 51 27.42 7.03 8.44
N ALA A 52 28.32 7.55 7.59
CA ALA A 52 29.53 6.86 7.16
C ALA A 52 30.46 6.47 8.33
N SER A 53 30.62 7.37 9.31
CA SER A 53 31.52 7.17 10.46
C SER A 53 31.08 6.02 11.37
N VAL A 54 29.77 5.75 11.46
CA VAL A 54 29.21 4.63 12.26
C VAL A 54 29.48 3.28 11.58
N THR A 55 29.39 3.22 10.24
CA THR A 55 29.61 1.97 9.49
C THR A 55 31.04 1.44 9.65
N THR A 56 32.05 2.31 9.63
CA THR A 56 33.46 1.91 9.80
C THR A 56 33.74 1.28 11.18
N LEU A 57 33.05 1.73 12.23
CA LEU A 57 33.28 1.25 13.60
C LEU A 57 32.76 -0.17 13.86
N ILE A 58 31.79 -0.63 13.06
CA ILE A 58 31.21 -1.98 13.17
C ILE A 58 32.09 -3.01 12.43
N ALA A 59 32.70 -2.61 11.30
CA ALA A 59 33.54 -3.49 10.49
C ALA A 59 34.78 -4.02 11.24
N SER A 60 35.35 -3.23 12.16
CA SER A 60 36.60 -3.60 12.86
C SER A 60 36.46 -4.66 13.96
N GLN A 61 35.24 -5.13 14.26
CA GLN A 61 35.01 -6.18 15.26
C GLN A 61 34.75 -7.58 14.65
N ALA A 62 34.62 -7.69 13.33
CA ALA A 62 34.28 -8.96 12.65
C ALA A 62 35.49 -9.86 12.34
N THR A 63 36.73 -9.35 12.42
CA THR A 63 37.94 -10.04 11.93
C THR A 63 38.85 -10.56 13.06
N ALA A 64 38.29 -11.34 13.99
CA ALA A 64 39.07 -11.99 15.06
C ALA A 64 38.48 -13.34 15.52
N THR A 65 38.70 -14.42 14.76
CA THR A 65 38.98 -15.81 15.23
C THR A 65 39.02 -16.80 14.04
N GLN A 66 40.17 -17.45 13.79
CA GLN A 66 40.27 -18.69 12.98
C GLN A 66 41.52 -19.52 13.37
N ALA A 67 41.29 -20.76 13.82
CA ALA A 67 42.13 -21.98 13.67
C ALA A 67 41.45 -23.13 14.47
N LYS A 68 41.02 -24.28 13.92
CA LYS A 68 41.74 -25.48 13.39
C LYS A 68 42.56 -26.27 14.45
N PRO A 69 42.71 -27.62 14.35
CA PRO A 69 42.03 -28.61 13.48
C PRO A 69 41.68 -30.01 14.12
N SER A 70 40.89 -30.81 13.39
CA SER A 70 40.99 -32.29 13.21
C SER A 70 40.88 -33.30 14.37
N ALA A 71 39.90 -34.21 14.28
CA ALA A 71 40.06 -35.68 14.50
C ALA A 71 38.84 -36.47 13.95
N SER A 72 38.97 -37.80 13.85
CA SER A 72 37.93 -38.77 13.40
C SER A 72 37.99 -40.03 14.29
N LEU A 73 36.85 -40.73 14.53
CA LEU A 73 36.74 -42.21 14.60
C LEU A 73 35.33 -42.72 15.01
N ALA A 74 34.94 -43.83 14.36
CA ALA A 74 34.13 -44.98 14.85
C ALA A 74 32.63 -44.88 15.24
N ASP A 75 31.84 -45.76 14.60
CA ASP A 75 30.59 -46.44 15.04
C ASP A 75 30.86 -47.45 16.20
N PRO A 76 29.89 -48.21 16.80
CA PRO A 76 28.51 -48.49 16.36
C PRO A 76 27.37 -48.61 17.42
N ASP A 77 26.15 -48.86 16.90
CA ASP A 77 25.02 -49.70 17.41
C ASP A 77 24.44 -49.52 18.83
N MET A 78 23.09 -49.41 18.91
CA MET A 78 22.25 -50.20 19.84
C MET A 78 20.72 -50.05 19.59
N THR A 79 20.16 -50.94 18.75
CA THR A 79 18.84 -51.65 18.90
C THR A 79 17.46 -50.95 19.06
N ALA A 80 16.40 -51.77 18.84
CA ALA A 80 15.04 -51.75 19.43
C ALA A 80 13.87 -50.94 18.80
N THR A 81 13.20 -51.57 17.81
CA THR A 81 11.73 -51.83 17.73
C THR A 81 10.71 -50.74 18.17
N SER A 82 9.71 -50.38 17.38
CA SER A 82 8.64 -51.27 16.85
C SER A 82 7.81 -50.65 15.70
N ASN A 83 6.85 -51.37 15.12
CA ASN A 83 6.05 -50.97 13.96
C ASN A 83 4.55 -51.37 14.11
N ASN A 84 3.68 -50.90 13.18
CA ASN A 84 2.20 -51.04 13.11
C ASN A 84 1.40 -50.24 14.17
N GLY A 85 0.16 -49.78 13.90
CA GLY A 85 -0.57 -49.73 12.63
C GLY A 85 -2.08 -49.48 12.77
N SER A 86 -2.68 -48.76 11.80
CA SER A 86 -3.85 -49.16 10.97
C SER A 86 -4.94 -50.10 11.57
N VAL A 87 -6.27 -49.90 11.45
CA VAL A 87 -7.16 -48.95 10.73
C VAL A 87 -8.64 -49.15 11.21
N ALA A 88 -9.58 -48.25 10.85
CA ALA A 88 -11.06 -48.46 10.84
C ALA A 88 -11.79 -48.57 12.21
N THR A 89 -13.11 -48.38 12.39
CA THR A 89 -14.25 -47.75 11.64
C THR A 89 -15.45 -47.62 12.60
N SER A 90 -16.38 -46.66 12.39
CA SER A 90 -17.86 -46.84 12.49
C SER A 90 -18.63 -45.50 12.37
N GLU A 91 -19.96 -45.57 12.30
CA GLU A 91 -20.88 -44.52 11.84
C GLU A 91 -21.75 -43.94 12.98
N SER A 92 -22.34 -42.74 12.80
CA SER A 92 -23.75 -42.47 13.16
C SER A 92 -24.28 -41.13 12.62
N PHE A 93 -25.57 -41.12 12.25
CA PHE A 93 -26.45 -39.94 12.10
C PHE A 93 -26.90 -39.44 13.51
N SER A 94 -27.58 -38.31 13.76
CA SER A 94 -28.41 -37.39 12.95
C SER A 94 -28.49 -35.99 13.63
N PRO A 95 -29.21 -34.97 13.08
CA PRO A 95 -29.06 -33.56 13.50
C PRO A 95 -30.19 -32.98 14.38
N GLU A 96 -29.86 -31.86 15.05
CA GLU A 96 -30.74 -30.89 15.71
C GLU A 96 -30.05 -29.50 15.70
N THR A 97 -30.72 -28.34 15.75
CA THR A 97 -32.08 -27.94 15.34
C THR A 97 -32.01 -26.45 14.95
N ALA A 98 -32.91 -25.97 14.08
CA ALA A 98 -32.97 -24.54 13.72
C ALA A 98 -33.97 -23.80 14.61
N ALA A 99 -33.55 -22.71 15.26
CA ALA A 99 -34.41 -21.82 16.02
C ALA A 99 -34.30 -20.38 15.47
N ALA A 100 -35.27 -19.99 14.64
CA ALA A 100 -35.47 -18.59 14.30
C ALA A 100 -36.35 -17.93 15.37
N SER A 101 -36.03 -16.68 15.73
CA SER A 101 -36.98 -15.77 16.38
C SER A 101 -37.01 -14.47 15.58
N ALA A 102 -38.19 -13.88 15.46
CA ALA A 102 -38.43 -12.66 14.72
C ALA A 102 -39.48 -11.83 15.47
N GLU A 103 -39.08 -10.66 15.95
CA GLU A 103 -39.85 -9.57 16.59
C GLU A 103 -38.81 -8.46 16.90
N ALA A 104 -39.10 -7.16 16.91
CA ALA A 104 -40.16 -6.39 16.27
C ALA A 104 -39.65 -4.95 16.02
N GLU A 105 -40.51 -4.10 15.44
CA GLU A 105 -40.19 -2.74 14.99
C GLU A 105 -39.72 -1.75 16.09
N HIS A 106 -38.92 -0.76 15.69
CA HIS A 106 -39.32 0.64 15.90
C HIS A 106 -38.77 1.56 14.80
N ILE A 107 -39.59 2.49 14.30
CA ILE A 107 -39.21 3.52 13.33
C ILE A 107 -38.68 4.75 14.07
N SER A 108 -37.58 5.33 13.60
CA SER A 108 -37.21 6.73 13.87
C SER A 108 -36.51 7.32 12.65
N GLN A 109 -37.29 7.99 11.78
CA GLN A 109 -36.73 8.92 10.80
C GLN A 109 -36.53 10.27 11.50
N GLU A 110 -35.33 10.84 11.41
CA GLU A 110 -35.11 12.25 11.75
C GLU A 110 -34.48 12.95 10.55
N THR A 111 -35.33 13.61 9.75
CA THR A 111 -34.93 14.42 8.60
C THR A 111 -34.85 15.88 9.00
N THR A 112 -33.65 16.37 9.28
CA THR A 112 -33.38 17.81 9.33
C THR A 112 -33.01 18.30 7.94
N ALA A 113 -34.02 18.74 7.18
CA ALA A 113 -33.78 19.63 6.05
C ALA A 113 -33.51 21.04 6.59
N ASP A 114 -32.43 21.66 6.13
CA ASP A 114 -32.20 23.09 6.34
C ASP A 114 -32.15 23.75 4.95
N THR A 115 -32.92 24.82 4.77
CA THR A 115 -33.11 25.48 3.47
C THR A 115 -33.45 26.92 3.72
N VAL A 116 -32.53 27.81 3.31
CA VAL A 116 -32.75 29.26 3.32
C VAL A 116 -32.26 29.83 2.00
N SER A 117 -33.14 30.55 1.31
CA SER A 117 -32.81 31.55 0.28
C SER A 117 -32.25 32.83 0.98
N ASP A 118 -31.76 33.89 0.33
CA ASP A 118 -31.68 34.27 -1.10
C ASP A 118 -30.31 34.99 -1.34
N THR A 119 -29.97 35.80 -2.35
CA THR A 119 -30.72 36.61 -3.33
C THR A 119 -29.96 36.72 -4.66
N SER A 120 -30.68 36.96 -5.76
CA SER A 120 -30.12 37.19 -7.10
C SER A 120 -29.29 38.48 -7.24
N VAL A 121 -28.28 38.46 -8.12
CA VAL A 121 -27.86 39.64 -8.91
C VAL A 121 -27.63 39.21 -10.37
N THR A 122 -28.11 40.00 -11.34
CA THR A 122 -27.98 39.73 -12.79
C THR A 122 -27.43 40.95 -13.54
N SER A 123 -26.28 40.79 -14.20
CA SER A 123 -25.72 41.71 -15.23
C SER A 123 -24.31 41.23 -15.62
N SER A 124 -23.81 41.33 -16.85
CA SER A 124 -24.41 41.60 -18.17
C SER A 124 -23.46 41.08 -19.25
N SER A 125 -23.93 40.93 -20.48
CA SER A 125 -23.08 40.60 -21.64
C SER A 125 -22.32 41.82 -22.18
N ALA A 126 -21.18 41.56 -22.81
CA ALA A 126 -20.54 42.45 -23.78
C ALA A 126 -20.05 41.61 -24.98
N THR A 127 -20.22 42.13 -26.19
CA THR A 127 -19.91 41.48 -27.48
C THR A 127 -18.92 42.34 -28.30
N ALA A 128 -18.62 41.95 -29.54
CA ALA A 128 -17.63 42.50 -30.49
C ALA A 128 -16.25 41.79 -30.43
N LEU A 129 -15.74 41.15 -31.50
CA LEU A 129 -15.26 41.67 -32.82
C LEU A 129 -13.94 42.44 -32.65
N ASP A 130 -12.87 42.28 -33.45
CA ASP A 130 -12.53 41.36 -34.57
C ASP A 130 -10.94 41.36 -34.70
N THR A 131 -10.14 40.90 -35.67
CA THR A 131 -10.24 40.48 -37.09
C THR A 131 -9.11 39.49 -37.49
N ALA A 132 -9.33 38.78 -38.61
CA ALA A 132 -8.37 38.11 -39.52
C ALA A 132 -7.11 38.93 -39.93
N ALA A 133 -6.06 38.41 -40.61
CA ALA A 133 -5.53 37.05 -40.89
C ALA A 133 -4.17 37.15 -41.67
N THR A 134 -3.71 36.01 -42.24
CA THR A 134 -2.74 35.88 -43.37
C THR A 134 -1.25 35.99 -42.96
N THR A 135 -0.36 34.99 -43.08
CA THR A 135 0.00 33.97 -44.11
C THR A 135 1.00 34.48 -45.17
N GLU A 136 2.21 33.93 -45.13
CA GLU A 136 3.25 33.72 -46.18
C GLU A 136 4.48 33.22 -45.39
N GLU A 137 5.05 32.02 -45.58
CA GLU A 137 5.51 31.28 -46.76
C GLU A 137 6.63 31.99 -47.55
N THR A 138 7.82 31.38 -47.57
CA THR A 138 8.80 31.57 -48.66
C THR A 138 9.75 30.37 -48.73
N THR A 139 9.90 29.79 -49.91
CA THR A 139 10.80 28.66 -50.20
C THR A 139 11.86 29.10 -51.22
N ALA A 140 13.14 28.76 -51.00
CA ALA A 140 14.20 28.89 -52.00
C ALA A 140 15.33 27.87 -51.76
N THR A 141 16.03 27.45 -52.83
CA THR A 141 17.11 26.45 -52.78
C THR A 141 18.12 26.67 -53.92
N SER A 142 19.42 26.62 -53.61
CA SER A 142 20.56 26.47 -54.55
C SER A 142 21.81 26.13 -53.69
N THR A 143 22.66 25.09 -53.87
CA THR A 143 23.58 24.71 -54.99
C THR A 143 24.52 25.83 -55.45
N THR A 144 25.84 25.66 -55.63
CA THR A 144 26.80 24.53 -55.42
C THR A 144 28.25 25.06 -55.41
N ALA A 145 29.20 24.44 -54.69
CA ALA A 145 30.65 24.50 -54.99
C ALA A 145 31.50 23.38 -54.33
N GLU A 146 32.43 22.81 -55.11
CA GLU A 146 33.63 22.03 -54.74
C GLU A 146 34.78 22.98 -54.30
N GLU A 147 35.97 22.60 -53.79
CA GLU A 147 36.64 21.37 -53.33
C GLU A 147 37.88 21.82 -52.50
N THR A 148 38.41 21.01 -51.56
CA THR A 148 39.87 20.85 -51.31
C THR A 148 40.13 19.77 -50.23
N THR A 149 41.09 18.88 -50.50
CA THR A 149 41.54 17.82 -49.59
C THR A 149 42.37 18.33 -48.40
N THR A 150 42.17 17.79 -47.20
CA THR A 150 43.23 17.66 -46.19
C THR A 150 43.00 16.41 -45.34
N THR A 151 43.93 15.46 -45.39
CA THR A 151 43.90 14.25 -44.56
C THR A 151 44.28 14.59 -43.13
N THR A 152 43.48 14.17 -42.14
CA THR A 152 43.88 14.20 -40.73
C THR A 152 43.35 12.97 -40.01
N THR A 153 44.25 12.01 -39.76
CA THR A 153 43.96 10.82 -38.95
C THR A 153 43.63 11.25 -37.53
N THR A 154 42.36 11.14 -37.14
CA THR A 154 41.93 11.32 -35.73
C THR A 154 41.30 10.04 -35.23
N THR A 155 41.78 9.59 -34.07
CA THR A 155 41.37 8.40 -33.33
C THR A 155 39.85 8.20 -33.34
N ALA A 156 39.42 6.95 -33.55
CA ALA A 156 38.02 6.57 -33.41
C ALA A 156 37.53 6.86 -31.98
N VAL A 157 36.80 7.97 -31.82
CA VAL A 157 35.96 8.19 -30.65
C VAL A 157 34.85 7.15 -30.72
N THR A 158 34.93 6.13 -29.86
CA THR A 158 33.82 5.20 -29.63
C THR A 158 32.65 6.00 -29.10
N THR A 159 31.77 6.48 -30.00
CA THR A 159 30.47 7.03 -29.65
C THR A 159 29.78 6.01 -28.78
N THR A 160 29.67 6.32 -27.48
CA THR A 160 29.21 5.37 -26.48
C THR A 160 27.72 5.19 -26.68
N THR A 161 27.36 4.16 -27.45
CA THR A 161 25.98 3.87 -27.84
C THR A 161 25.09 3.96 -26.61
N THR A 162 24.22 4.98 -26.58
CA THR A 162 23.35 5.23 -25.45
C THR A 162 22.54 3.97 -25.20
N ALA A 163 22.80 3.31 -24.07
CA ALA A 163 22.22 2.01 -23.78
C ALA A 163 20.70 2.11 -23.88
N ALA A 164 20.11 1.37 -24.82
CA ALA A 164 18.67 1.38 -25.05
C ALA A 164 17.98 1.09 -23.72
N SER A 165 17.12 2.02 -23.28
CA SER A 165 16.66 2.08 -21.88
C SER A 165 16.03 0.74 -21.48
N ASP A 166 16.74 -0.01 -20.64
CA ASP A 166 16.54 -1.45 -20.38
C ASP A 166 15.37 -1.70 -19.40
N LYS A 167 14.33 -0.88 -19.57
CA LYS A 167 13.15 -0.75 -18.73
C LYS A 167 12.05 -1.68 -19.20
N LEU A 168 11.25 -2.15 -18.25
CA LEU A 168 10.07 -2.94 -18.53
C LEU A 168 9.05 -2.11 -19.33
N LYS A 169 8.52 -2.66 -20.43
CA LYS A 169 7.53 -1.99 -21.28
C LYS A 169 6.10 -2.03 -20.72
N SER A 170 5.74 -3.10 -20.02
CA SER A 170 4.41 -3.29 -19.40
C SER A 170 4.50 -4.39 -18.34
N ILE A 171 3.56 -4.40 -17.39
CA ILE A 171 3.37 -5.48 -16.41
C ILE A 171 2.24 -6.46 -16.79
N SER A 172 1.61 -6.29 -17.96
CA SER A 172 0.37 -7.00 -18.34
C SER A 172 0.48 -8.53 -18.21
N ASP A 173 1.61 -9.09 -18.62
CA ASP A 173 1.84 -10.55 -18.67
C ASP A 173 2.48 -11.12 -17.40
N LEU A 174 2.85 -10.26 -16.43
CA LEU A 174 3.50 -10.68 -15.18
C LEU A 174 2.44 -11.09 -14.14
N PRO A 175 2.63 -12.17 -13.36
CA PRO A 175 1.67 -12.58 -12.33
C PRO A 175 1.65 -11.59 -11.16
N ALA A 176 0.52 -11.47 -10.47
CA ALA A 176 0.43 -10.70 -9.24
C ALA A 176 1.35 -11.28 -8.14
N GLY A 177 1.90 -10.41 -7.32
CA GLY A 177 2.98 -10.75 -6.40
C GLY A 177 4.37 -10.84 -7.04
N LYS A 178 4.52 -10.69 -8.38
CA LYS A 178 5.85 -10.62 -9.00
C LYS A 178 6.59 -9.35 -8.57
N VAL A 179 7.67 -9.53 -7.81
CA VAL A 179 8.62 -8.46 -7.49
C VAL A 179 9.44 -8.12 -8.74
N ILE A 180 9.66 -6.82 -8.97
CA ILE A 180 10.43 -6.26 -10.09
C ILE A 180 11.51 -5.33 -9.53
N SER A 181 12.74 -5.48 -10.02
CA SER A 181 13.87 -4.68 -9.56
C SER A 181 13.75 -3.19 -9.95
N SER A 182 14.20 -2.31 -9.06
CA SER A 182 14.04 -0.85 -9.14
C SER A 182 14.78 -0.19 -10.33
N ASP A 183 15.75 -0.89 -10.92
CA ASP A 183 16.44 -0.50 -12.16
C ASP A 183 15.58 -0.75 -13.41
N LYS A 184 14.73 -1.79 -13.42
CA LYS A 184 13.84 -2.13 -14.54
C LYS A 184 12.57 -1.27 -14.59
N ILE A 185 12.23 -0.58 -13.51
CA ILE A 185 11.10 0.34 -13.48
C ILE A 185 11.50 1.70 -14.06
N ASP A 186 10.72 2.18 -15.02
CA ASP A 186 10.71 3.58 -15.44
C ASP A 186 9.98 4.41 -14.38
N LYS A 187 10.67 5.40 -13.82
CA LYS A 187 10.14 6.27 -12.75
C LYS A 187 9.60 7.59 -13.27
N SER A 188 9.96 7.94 -14.51
CA SER A 188 9.48 9.11 -15.25
C SER A 188 8.12 8.84 -15.89
N ASP A 189 7.91 7.62 -16.39
CA ASP A 189 6.61 7.10 -16.80
C ASP A 189 6.30 5.82 -16.03
N LEU A 190 5.73 6.00 -14.84
CA LEU A 190 5.08 4.93 -14.09
C LEU A 190 3.69 4.59 -14.68
N GLY A 191 3.07 5.51 -15.42
CA GLY A 191 1.69 5.42 -15.92
C GLY A 191 1.45 4.19 -16.80
N LYS A 192 2.40 3.83 -17.66
CA LYS A 192 2.35 2.60 -18.48
C LYS A 192 2.21 1.29 -17.68
N TYR A 193 2.44 1.31 -16.36
CA TYR A 193 2.27 0.15 -15.48
C TYR A 193 0.92 0.14 -14.74
N PHE A 194 0.01 1.09 -14.99
CA PHE A 194 -1.33 1.13 -14.40
C PHE A 194 -2.36 0.97 -15.52
N THR A 195 -3.05 -0.17 -15.54
CA THR A 195 -3.95 -0.55 -16.65
C THR A 195 -5.31 -1.02 -16.14
N SER A 196 -6.36 -0.70 -16.90
CA SER A 196 -7.75 -1.09 -16.59
C SER A 196 -8.37 -1.84 -17.77
N HIS A 197 -8.92 -3.02 -17.49
CA HIS A 197 -9.43 -3.94 -18.50
C HIS A 197 -10.91 -4.26 -18.24
N LYS A 198 -11.69 -4.39 -19.32
CA LYS A 198 -13.04 -4.96 -19.25
C LYS A 198 -12.91 -6.46 -19.00
N ILE A 199 -13.70 -6.97 -18.04
CA ILE A 199 -13.73 -8.41 -17.76
C ILE A 199 -14.66 -9.06 -18.78
N GLU A 200 -14.09 -9.76 -19.76
CA GLU A 200 -14.84 -10.47 -20.78
C GLU A 200 -15.31 -11.85 -20.28
N LYS A 201 -16.56 -12.20 -20.59
CA LYS A 201 -17.13 -13.52 -20.27
C LYS A 201 -16.40 -14.59 -21.09
N GLY A 202 -15.93 -15.65 -20.43
CA GLY A 202 -15.05 -16.66 -21.04
C GLY A 202 -13.56 -16.29 -21.04
N GLY A 203 -13.19 -15.08 -20.61
CA GLY A 203 -11.79 -14.66 -20.46
C GLY A 203 -11.16 -15.13 -19.14
N ALA A 204 -9.84 -15.21 -19.09
CA ALA A 204 -9.10 -15.76 -17.95
C ALA A 204 -9.44 -15.12 -16.58
N VAL A 205 -9.70 -13.81 -16.54
CA VAL A 205 -10.14 -13.13 -15.30
C VAL A 205 -11.56 -13.56 -14.91
N TYR A 206 -12.48 -13.70 -15.87
CA TYR A 206 -13.84 -14.19 -15.60
C TYR A 206 -13.82 -15.63 -15.06
N GLU A 207 -13.07 -16.54 -15.70
CA GLU A 207 -12.98 -17.93 -15.24
C GLU A 207 -12.32 -18.07 -13.85
N ARG A 208 -11.46 -17.13 -13.45
CA ARG A 208 -10.87 -17.10 -12.09
C ARG A 208 -11.86 -16.70 -11.00
N ILE A 209 -12.85 -15.83 -11.31
CA ILE A 209 -13.79 -15.23 -10.35
C ILE A 209 -15.22 -15.79 -10.40
N ASN A 210 -15.62 -16.40 -11.52
CA ASN A 210 -16.99 -16.85 -11.76
C ASN A 210 -17.38 -18.02 -10.86
N GLY A 211 -18.48 -17.89 -10.14
CA GLY A 211 -18.90 -18.84 -9.10
C GLY A 211 -18.12 -18.71 -7.77
N LYS A 212 -17.17 -17.76 -7.70
CA LYS A 212 -16.35 -17.49 -6.51
C LYS A 212 -16.65 -16.08 -5.96
N SER A 213 -15.72 -15.12 -6.12
CA SER A 213 -15.92 -13.71 -5.73
C SER A 213 -16.95 -13.00 -6.60
N TYR A 214 -17.24 -13.48 -7.81
CA TYR A 214 -18.36 -13.04 -8.64
C TYR A 214 -19.38 -14.18 -8.81
N GLN A 215 -20.61 -13.95 -8.37
CA GLN A 215 -21.71 -14.93 -8.44
C GLN A 215 -22.89 -14.37 -9.23
N LYS A 216 -23.82 -15.23 -9.67
CA LYS A 216 -25.06 -14.78 -10.30
C LYS A 216 -25.86 -13.97 -9.26
N ASN A 217 -26.14 -12.71 -9.57
CA ASN A 217 -26.81 -11.78 -8.68
C ASN A 217 -27.50 -10.67 -9.50
N ASP A 218 -28.39 -9.92 -8.85
CA ASP A 218 -29.18 -8.85 -9.47
C ASP A 218 -28.68 -7.43 -9.09
N ASN A 219 -27.56 -7.33 -8.37
CA ASN A 219 -27.04 -6.07 -7.81
C ASN A 219 -25.85 -5.50 -8.62
N ILE A 220 -25.03 -6.34 -9.24
CA ILE A 220 -23.90 -5.93 -10.09
C ILE A 220 -23.65 -6.90 -11.24
N SER A 221 -23.48 -6.34 -12.44
CA SER A 221 -23.07 -7.06 -13.65
C SER A 221 -21.55 -7.05 -13.83
N LEU A 222 -21.02 -8.08 -14.50
CA LEU A 222 -19.63 -8.15 -14.95
C LEU A 222 -19.21 -6.90 -15.76
N SER A 223 -20.12 -6.33 -16.56
CA SER A 223 -19.88 -5.11 -17.35
C SER A 223 -19.68 -3.84 -16.50
N ASN A 224 -20.14 -3.85 -15.26
CA ASN A 224 -19.92 -2.81 -14.26
C ASN A 224 -18.61 -2.99 -13.48
N LEU A 225 -17.84 -4.06 -13.71
CA LEU A 225 -16.54 -4.29 -13.09
C LEU A 225 -15.38 -4.00 -14.06
N ARG A 226 -14.21 -3.67 -13.51
CA ARG A 226 -12.95 -3.56 -14.23
C ARG A 226 -11.86 -4.31 -13.47
N TYR A 227 -11.03 -5.04 -14.20
CA TYR A 227 -9.80 -5.62 -13.69
C TYR A 227 -8.69 -4.59 -13.84
N LEU A 228 -8.09 -4.19 -12.72
CA LEU A 228 -6.95 -3.30 -12.65
C LEU A 228 -5.67 -4.10 -12.44
N LYS A 229 -4.62 -3.72 -13.14
CA LYS A 229 -3.27 -4.27 -12.94
C LYS A 229 -2.28 -3.12 -12.83
N MET A 230 -1.56 -3.08 -11.71
CA MET A 230 -0.85 -1.89 -11.24
C MET A 230 0.44 -2.24 -10.47
N LEU A 231 1.36 -1.28 -10.34
CA LEU A 231 2.48 -1.41 -9.41
C LEU A 231 2.10 -0.89 -8.02
N HIS A 232 2.56 -1.60 -6.99
CA HIS A 232 2.66 -1.08 -5.63
C HIS A 232 4.10 -1.19 -5.14
N VAL A 233 4.38 -0.62 -3.98
CA VAL A 233 5.64 -0.81 -3.24
C VAL A 233 5.34 -1.71 -2.07
N ASN A 234 6.11 -2.79 -1.88
CA ASN A 234 5.86 -3.75 -0.81
C ASN A 234 6.55 -3.34 0.51
N PHE A 235 6.38 -4.13 1.57
CA PHE A 235 6.97 -3.84 2.88
C PHE A 235 8.51 -3.89 2.88
N ASP A 236 9.14 -4.62 1.95
CA ASP A 236 10.59 -4.60 1.71
C ASP A 236 11.07 -3.36 0.93
N GLY A 237 10.16 -2.48 0.50
CA GLY A 237 10.45 -1.30 -0.33
C GLY A 237 10.58 -1.58 -1.83
N ASN A 238 10.37 -2.83 -2.26
CA ASN A 238 10.48 -3.26 -3.66
C ASN A 238 9.22 -2.94 -4.47
N TYR A 239 9.35 -2.75 -5.79
CA TYR A 239 8.18 -2.69 -6.68
C TYR A 239 7.60 -4.09 -6.87
N GLN A 240 6.27 -4.21 -6.77
CA GLN A 240 5.57 -5.49 -6.91
C GLN A 240 4.31 -5.32 -7.78
N VAL A 241 4.05 -6.30 -8.65
CA VAL A 241 2.81 -6.36 -9.45
C VAL A 241 1.63 -6.64 -8.52
N GLY A 242 0.67 -5.73 -8.50
CA GLY A 242 -0.62 -5.89 -7.84
C GLY A 242 -1.77 -5.97 -8.85
N GLU A 243 -2.88 -6.54 -8.39
CA GLU A 243 -4.12 -6.60 -9.17
C GLU A 243 -5.34 -6.42 -8.28
N MET A 244 -6.41 -5.87 -8.84
CA MET A 244 -7.62 -5.53 -8.11
C MET A 244 -8.82 -5.54 -9.05
N ILE A 245 -10.01 -5.91 -8.57
CA ILE A 245 -11.26 -5.68 -9.31
C ILE A 245 -12.05 -4.59 -8.58
N VAL A 246 -12.53 -3.59 -9.32
CA VAL A 246 -13.34 -2.47 -8.81
C VAL A 246 -14.49 -2.16 -9.76
N ASN A 247 -15.42 -1.29 -9.34
CA ASN A 247 -16.48 -0.77 -10.20
C ASN A 247 -15.91 0.11 -11.32
N LYS A 248 -16.47 0.02 -12.53
CA LYS A 248 -16.09 0.86 -13.67
C LYS A 248 -16.17 2.36 -13.35
N ARG A 249 -17.08 2.79 -12.45
CA ARG A 249 -17.25 4.21 -12.07
C ARG A 249 -16.13 4.77 -11.18
N VAL A 250 -15.29 3.91 -10.59
CA VAL A 250 -14.16 4.32 -9.73
C VAL A 250 -12.80 3.91 -10.31
N ALA A 251 -12.79 3.20 -11.44
CA ALA A 251 -11.58 2.59 -11.99
C ALA A 251 -10.46 3.59 -12.33
N SER A 252 -10.81 4.81 -12.77
CA SER A 252 -9.83 5.87 -13.04
C SER A 252 -9.23 6.41 -11.74
N ASP A 253 -10.09 6.81 -10.81
CA ASP A 253 -9.73 7.36 -9.50
C ASP A 253 -8.83 6.39 -8.73
N VAL A 254 -9.20 5.10 -8.68
CA VAL A 254 -8.43 4.05 -8.00
C VAL A 254 -7.06 3.86 -8.63
N MET A 255 -6.93 3.92 -9.96
CA MET A 255 -5.62 3.87 -10.62
C MET A 255 -4.76 5.07 -10.24
N GLU A 256 -5.30 6.30 -10.27
CA GLU A 256 -4.51 7.49 -9.94
C GLU A 256 -4.16 7.59 -8.44
N ILE A 257 -5.05 7.12 -7.56
CA ILE A 257 -4.78 6.93 -6.13
C ILE A 257 -3.58 5.98 -5.96
N PHE A 258 -3.65 4.74 -6.47
CA PHE A 258 -2.56 3.77 -6.27
C PHE A 258 -1.27 4.15 -7.02
N LYS A 259 -1.35 4.83 -8.16
CA LYS A 259 -0.20 5.45 -8.84
C LYS A 259 0.47 6.50 -7.96
N THR A 260 -0.31 7.43 -7.40
CA THR A 260 0.20 8.43 -6.44
C THR A 260 0.80 7.76 -5.19
N LEU A 261 0.19 6.70 -4.66
CA LEU A 261 0.76 5.93 -3.55
C LEU A 261 2.10 5.27 -3.92
N CYS A 262 2.20 4.66 -5.10
CA CYS A 262 3.41 4.02 -5.61
C CYS A 262 4.55 5.05 -5.87
N GLU A 263 4.23 6.19 -6.48
CA GLU A 263 5.13 7.35 -6.64
C GLU A 263 5.66 7.83 -5.29
N LYS A 264 4.78 8.03 -4.30
CA LYS A 264 5.13 8.50 -2.95
C LYS A 264 5.59 7.38 -2.01
N LYS A 265 5.99 6.21 -2.55
CA LYS A 265 6.56 5.07 -1.81
C LYS A 265 5.73 4.59 -0.61
N TYR A 266 4.41 4.74 -0.68
CA TYR A 266 3.50 4.17 0.30
C TYR A 266 3.49 2.64 0.17
N GLN A 267 3.61 1.94 1.30
CA GLN A 267 3.87 0.50 1.32
C GLN A 267 2.58 -0.30 1.53
N ILE A 268 2.39 -1.32 0.71
CA ILE A 268 1.23 -2.21 0.68
C ILE A 268 1.77 -3.66 0.74
N TYR A 269 1.32 -4.47 1.69
CA TYR A 269 1.93 -5.79 1.92
C TYR A 269 1.72 -6.77 0.76
N SER A 270 0.48 -6.86 0.27
CA SER A 270 0.06 -7.69 -0.87
C SER A 270 -1.13 -7.01 -1.55
N MET A 271 -1.27 -7.19 -2.85
CA MET A 271 -2.45 -6.77 -3.62
C MET A 271 -2.80 -7.84 -4.67
N ARG A 272 -3.72 -8.73 -4.32
CA ARG A 272 -4.21 -9.87 -5.12
C ARG A 272 -5.73 -9.94 -5.09
N LEU A 273 -6.34 -10.64 -6.06
CA LEU A 273 -7.78 -10.94 -6.02
C LEU A 273 -8.10 -11.89 -4.86
N ILE A 274 -9.30 -11.74 -4.27
CA ILE A 274 -9.78 -12.61 -3.17
C ILE A 274 -9.89 -14.08 -3.60
N ASP A 275 -9.98 -14.36 -4.90
CA ASP A 275 -10.09 -15.70 -5.48
C ASP A 275 -8.83 -16.57 -5.36
N ASP A 276 -7.69 -16.00 -4.97
CA ASP A 276 -6.48 -16.73 -4.56
C ASP A 276 -6.60 -17.28 -3.13
N PHE A 277 -7.47 -16.67 -2.33
CA PHE A 277 -7.76 -17.03 -0.93
C PHE A 277 -9.10 -17.78 -0.83
N TRP A 278 -9.56 -18.40 -1.92
CA TRP A 278 -10.92 -18.94 -2.03
C TRP A 278 -11.19 -20.11 -1.07
N ALA A 279 -11.90 -19.83 0.02
CA ALA A 279 -12.24 -20.75 1.08
C ALA A 279 -13.71 -21.23 1.01
N GLY A 280 -14.27 -21.34 -0.20
CA GLY A 280 -15.58 -21.92 -0.47
C GLY A 280 -16.79 -20.98 -0.32
N SER A 281 -16.60 -19.76 0.20
CA SER A 281 -17.61 -18.69 0.18
C SER A 281 -16.94 -17.32 0.20
N GLY A 282 -17.68 -16.27 -0.18
CA GLY A 282 -17.19 -14.88 -0.13
C GLY A 282 -16.68 -14.50 1.26
N ASP A 283 -17.48 -14.74 2.31
CA ASP A 283 -17.13 -14.38 3.70
C ASP A 283 -15.88 -15.11 4.22
N LYS A 284 -15.72 -16.40 3.90
CA LYS A 284 -14.53 -17.17 4.31
C LYS A 284 -13.27 -16.75 3.55
N SER A 285 -13.43 -16.36 2.28
CA SER A 285 -12.30 -15.96 1.42
C SER A 285 -11.83 -14.55 1.74
N ASP A 286 -12.76 -13.68 2.14
CA ASP A 286 -12.51 -12.36 2.71
C ASP A 286 -11.69 -12.46 4.00
N TYR A 287 -12.14 -13.30 4.95
CA TYR A 287 -11.40 -13.63 6.18
C TYR A 287 -9.98 -14.14 5.89
N ALA A 288 -9.83 -15.09 4.97
CA ALA A 288 -8.53 -15.64 4.58
C ALA A 288 -7.62 -14.62 3.86
N SER A 289 -8.18 -13.63 3.17
CA SER A 289 -7.43 -12.53 2.56
C SER A 289 -6.94 -11.53 3.61
N ILE A 290 -7.74 -11.28 4.65
CA ILE A 290 -7.37 -10.45 5.81
C ILE A 290 -6.26 -11.11 6.64
N ASP A 291 -6.35 -12.42 6.91
CA ASP A 291 -5.28 -13.20 7.56
C ASP A 291 -3.95 -13.12 6.78
N ALA A 292 -4.03 -13.11 5.44
CA ALA A 292 -2.89 -12.95 4.54
C ALA A 292 -2.46 -11.48 4.33
N ASN A 293 -3.01 -10.54 5.09
CA ASN A 293 -2.75 -9.09 5.02
C ASN A 293 -2.87 -8.51 3.59
N ASN A 294 -3.83 -9.00 2.81
CA ASN A 294 -4.00 -8.63 1.41
C ASN A 294 -4.89 -7.41 1.22
N THR A 295 -4.36 -6.37 0.57
CA THR A 295 -5.13 -5.21 0.12
C THR A 295 -6.08 -5.63 -1.00
N SER A 296 -7.38 -5.48 -0.79
CA SER A 296 -8.43 -6.05 -1.65
C SER A 296 -9.57 -5.06 -1.91
N ALA A 297 -10.52 -5.43 -2.77
CA ALA A 297 -11.65 -4.56 -3.14
C ALA A 297 -12.92 -5.34 -3.46
N PHE A 298 -13.05 -5.92 -4.66
CA PHE A 298 -14.25 -6.66 -5.03
C PHE A 298 -14.34 -8.06 -4.38
N CYS A 299 -15.44 -8.30 -3.67
CA CYS A 299 -15.87 -9.62 -3.19
C CYS A 299 -17.39 -9.62 -3.05
N TYR A 300 -18.10 -10.48 -3.80
CA TYR A 300 -19.55 -10.57 -3.73
C TYR A 300 -20.01 -11.33 -2.47
N ARG A 301 -20.29 -10.56 -1.42
CA ARG A 301 -20.80 -11.03 -0.11
C ARG A 301 -21.71 -10.01 0.59
N LYS A 302 -22.38 -10.43 1.66
CA LYS A 302 -23.07 -9.52 2.58
C LYS A 302 -22.05 -8.76 3.45
N ALA A 303 -22.50 -7.68 4.07
CA ALA A 303 -21.71 -7.01 5.10
C ALA A 303 -21.55 -7.92 6.33
N SER A 304 -20.45 -7.75 7.06
CA SER A 304 -20.17 -8.50 8.30
C SER A 304 -21.25 -8.17 9.35
N GLY A 305 -21.88 -9.19 9.93
CA GLY A 305 -23.09 -9.04 10.76
C GLY A 305 -24.43 -9.15 9.99
N GLY A 306 -24.40 -9.18 8.66
CA GLY A 306 -25.55 -9.50 7.81
C GLY A 306 -26.42 -8.30 7.43
N GLY A 307 -27.70 -8.58 7.15
CA GLY A 307 -28.66 -7.61 6.62
C GLY A 307 -28.36 -7.18 5.18
N ASN A 308 -27.40 -6.27 5.03
CA ASN A 308 -27.13 -5.53 3.78
C ASN A 308 -26.02 -6.16 2.92
N LEU A 309 -25.99 -5.77 1.65
CA LEU A 309 -24.92 -6.09 0.71
C LEU A 309 -23.66 -5.26 1.02
N SER A 310 -22.47 -5.86 0.97
CA SER A 310 -21.21 -5.13 1.21
C SER A 310 -20.89 -4.16 0.08
N LYS A 311 -20.25 -3.02 0.36
CA LYS A 311 -19.70 -2.13 -0.70
C LYS A 311 -18.59 -2.82 -1.51
N HIS A 312 -17.91 -3.81 -0.95
CA HIS A 312 -16.99 -4.71 -1.66
C HIS A 312 -17.72 -5.49 -2.77
N ALA A 313 -18.95 -5.94 -2.51
CA ALA A 313 -19.77 -6.64 -3.49
C ALA A 313 -20.28 -5.75 -4.64
N LEU A 314 -20.09 -4.43 -4.54
CA LEU A 314 -20.33 -3.48 -5.63
C LEU A 314 -19.04 -2.98 -6.29
N GLY A 315 -17.86 -3.38 -5.80
CA GLY A 315 -16.56 -2.85 -6.20
C GLY A 315 -16.38 -1.38 -5.83
N LEU A 316 -17.05 -0.91 -4.77
CA LEU A 316 -17.06 0.48 -4.29
C LEU A 316 -16.40 0.65 -2.91
N ALA A 317 -15.69 -0.38 -2.46
CA ALA A 317 -14.84 -0.36 -1.26
C ALA A 317 -13.47 -0.99 -1.53
N ILE A 318 -12.49 -0.57 -0.74
CA ILE A 318 -11.08 -1.02 -0.77
C ILE A 318 -10.60 -1.14 0.68
N ASP A 319 -10.01 -2.29 1.02
CA ASP A 319 -9.35 -2.53 2.30
C ASP A 319 -7.83 -2.48 2.11
N ILE A 320 -7.10 -1.73 2.95
CA ILE A 320 -5.65 -1.52 2.83
C ILE A 320 -4.91 -2.04 4.08
N ASN A 321 -3.92 -2.91 3.84
CA ASN A 321 -3.08 -3.56 4.86
C ASN A 321 -3.88 -4.02 6.09
N PRO A 322 -4.82 -4.99 5.94
CA PRO A 322 -5.75 -5.41 6.99
C PRO A 322 -5.13 -5.70 8.36
N GLN A 323 -3.94 -6.29 8.41
CA GLN A 323 -3.25 -6.61 9.66
C GLN A 323 -2.86 -5.35 10.45
N GLN A 324 -2.36 -4.32 9.77
CA GLN A 324 -2.01 -3.03 10.39
C GLN A 324 -3.25 -2.15 10.63
N ASN A 325 -4.39 -2.52 10.05
CA ASN A 325 -5.61 -1.71 10.01
C ASN A 325 -6.88 -2.55 10.27
N PRO A 326 -6.97 -3.27 11.39
CA PRO A 326 -8.03 -4.25 11.62
C PRO A 326 -9.44 -3.64 11.70
N TYR A 327 -10.44 -4.49 11.46
CA TYR A 327 -11.80 -4.30 11.94
C TYR A 327 -11.84 -4.54 13.47
N VAL A 328 -12.29 -3.54 14.23
CA VAL A 328 -12.32 -3.54 15.70
C VAL A 328 -13.65 -3.03 16.23
N THR A 329 -14.21 -3.70 17.23
CA THR A 329 -15.27 -3.16 18.08
C THR A 329 -14.71 -2.87 19.48
N TYR A 330 -15.17 -1.81 20.13
CA TYR A 330 -14.75 -1.47 21.49
C TYR A 330 -15.95 -1.58 22.43
N LYS A 331 -15.79 -2.33 23.53
CA LYS A 331 -16.77 -2.43 24.62
C LYS A 331 -16.07 -2.21 25.96
N ASP A 332 -16.61 -1.29 26.77
CA ASP A 332 -16.08 -0.95 28.09
C ASP A 332 -14.58 -0.58 28.07
N GLY A 333 -14.16 0.12 26.99
CA GLY A 333 -12.77 0.48 26.69
C GLY A 333 -11.93 -0.66 26.09
N LYS A 334 -12.37 -1.91 26.17
CA LYS A 334 -11.64 -3.09 25.66
C LYS A 334 -11.96 -3.33 24.19
N ALA A 335 -10.93 -3.56 23.39
CA ALA A 335 -11.07 -3.93 21.99
C ALA A 335 -11.52 -5.39 21.81
N LYS A 336 -12.14 -5.65 20.66
CA LYS A 336 -12.47 -6.98 20.12
C LYS A 336 -12.27 -6.96 18.61
N PHE A 337 -11.50 -7.92 18.13
CA PHE A 337 -11.12 -8.14 16.73
C PHE A 337 -11.09 -9.66 16.49
N SER A 338 -11.05 -10.09 15.23
CA SER A 338 -11.11 -11.52 14.86
C SER A 338 -9.80 -12.11 14.37
N HIS A 339 -8.81 -11.27 14.07
CA HIS A 339 -7.56 -11.69 13.43
C HIS A 339 -6.39 -11.47 14.40
N ASP A 340 -5.88 -12.55 15.01
CA ASP A 340 -4.85 -12.48 16.04
C ASP A 340 -3.54 -11.84 15.55
N ASN A 341 -3.26 -11.94 14.23
CA ASN A 341 -2.11 -11.31 13.59
C ASN A 341 -2.11 -9.77 13.69
N ALA A 342 -3.24 -9.15 14.02
CA ALA A 342 -3.44 -7.70 14.08
C ALA A 342 -3.34 -7.11 15.49
N ALA A 343 -3.14 -7.95 16.53
CA ALA A 343 -3.22 -7.54 17.94
C ALA A 343 -2.37 -6.32 18.30
N ASP A 344 -1.14 -6.22 17.76
CA ASP A 344 -0.21 -5.11 18.00
C ASP A 344 -0.71 -3.74 17.48
N TYR A 345 -1.72 -3.72 16.60
CA TYR A 345 -2.22 -2.52 15.91
C TYR A 345 -3.61 -2.06 16.41
N VAL A 346 -4.08 -2.63 17.53
CA VAL A 346 -5.44 -2.43 18.07
C VAL A 346 -5.50 -1.39 19.18
N GLU A 347 -4.48 -1.33 20.04
CA GLU A 347 -4.39 -0.39 21.17
C GLU A 347 -3.61 0.89 20.81
N ASP A 348 -2.37 0.77 20.32
CA ASP A 348 -1.59 1.93 19.84
C ASP A 348 -1.79 2.13 18.34
N ARG A 349 -2.45 3.24 18.00
CA ARG A 349 -2.63 3.72 16.62
C ARG A 349 -2.09 5.14 16.43
N SER A 350 -0.91 5.40 17.01
CA SER A 350 -0.07 6.57 16.74
C SER A 350 0.17 6.77 15.24
N SER A 351 0.47 8.01 14.84
CA SER A 351 0.89 8.36 13.47
C SER A 351 2.20 7.71 13.05
N ASP A 352 3.00 7.28 14.03
CA ASP A 352 4.39 6.87 13.84
C ASP A 352 4.53 5.34 13.74
N THR A 353 3.44 4.60 14.01
CA THR A 353 3.39 3.14 13.87
C THR A 353 3.36 2.76 12.38
N PRO A 354 4.29 1.90 11.88
CA PRO A 354 4.39 1.61 10.46
C PRO A 354 3.11 1.10 9.81
N HIS A 355 2.77 1.68 8.64
CA HIS A 355 1.61 1.33 7.80
C HIS A 355 0.22 1.46 8.46
N VAL A 356 0.15 2.08 9.65
CA VAL A 356 -1.10 2.38 10.37
C VAL A 356 -1.79 3.61 9.76
N ILE A 357 -3.01 3.41 9.28
CA ILE A 357 -3.84 4.47 8.72
C ILE A 357 -4.44 5.29 9.87
N THR A 358 -4.15 6.58 9.82
CA THR A 358 -4.57 7.63 10.75
C THR A 358 -5.07 8.84 9.97
N LYS A 359 -5.70 9.84 10.62
CA LYS A 359 -6.11 11.08 9.91
C LYS A 359 -4.92 11.91 9.37
N SER A 360 -3.72 11.65 9.89
CA SER A 360 -2.44 12.19 9.41
C SER A 360 -1.87 11.44 8.20
N ASP A 361 -2.31 10.21 7.93
CA ASP A 361 -1.72 9.33 6.91
C ASP A 361 -1.96 9.79 5.46
N ARG A 362 -1.05 9.40 4.58
CA ARG A 362 -1.07 9.68 3.14
C ARG A 362 -2.19 8.95 2.41
N ALA A 363 -2.49 7.69 2.73
CA ALA A 363 -3.63 7.00 2.11
C ALA A 363 -4.94 7.65 2.55
N TYR A 364 -5.14 7.90 3.85
CA TYR A 364 -6.32 8.62 4.34
C TYR A 364 -6.53 9.95 3.59
N LYS A 365 -5.52 10.84 3.57
CA LYS A 365 -5.63 12.15 2.91
C LYS A 365 -5.95 12.05 1.42
N LEU A 366 -5.34 11.09 0.73
CA LEU A 366 -5.54 10.88 -0.71
C LEU A 366 -6.94 10.32 -1.03
N PHE A 367 -7.38 9.26 -0.35
CA PHE A 367 -8.73 8.71 -0.51
C PHE A 367 -9.81 9.75 -0.17
N ARG A 368 -9.61 10.55 0.89
CA ARG A 368 -10.49 11.69 1.23
C ARG A 368 -10.58 12.74 0.13
N ALA A 369 -9.49 13.01 -0.61
CA ALA A 369 -9.48 13.97 -1.71
C ALA A 369 -10.32 13.50 -2.91
N TYR A 370 -10.37 12.18 -3.15
CA TYR A 370 -11.27 11.55 -4.13
C TYR A 370 -12.68 11.26 -3.57
N GLY A 371 -13.08 11.91 -2.47
CA GLY A 371 -14.43 11.81 -1.91
C GLY A 371 -14.76 10.52 -1.14
N TRP A 372 -13.80 9.62 -0.94
CA TRP A 372 -14.05 8.37 -0.21
C TRP A 372 -14.27 8.62 1.29
N THR A 373 -15.11 7.80 1.91
CA THR A 373 -15.25 7.72 3.37
C THR A 373 -14.29 6.66 3.92
N TRP A 374 -13.95 6.73 5.22
CA TRP A 374 -12.98 5.84 5.88
C TRP A 374 -13.57 5.25 7.17
N GLY A 375 -13.55 3.93 7.30
CA GLY A 375 -14.20 3.20 8.40
C GLY A 375 -13.59 3.45 9.78
N GLY A 376 -12.30 3.83 9.85
CA GLY A 376 -11.67 4.31 11.09
C GLY A 376 -12.31 5.59 11.65
N SER A 377 -13.13 6.30 10.86
CA SER A 377 -13.90 7.47 11.31
C SER A 377 -15.34 7.17 11.74
N TRP A 378 -15.84 5.93 11.62
CA TRP A 378 -17.15 5.54 12.16
C TRP A 378 -17.15 5.55 13.70
N SER A 379 -18.32 5.45 14.34
CA SER A 379 -18.46 5.38 15.80
C SER A 379 -18.09 3.99 16.34
N SER A 380 -18.87 2.98 15.94
CA SER A 380 -18.58 1.55 16.12
C SER A 380 -19.36 0.76 15.05
N PRO A 381 -18.79 -0.27 14.41
CA PRO A 381 -17.39 -0.70 14.49
C PRO A 381 -16.40 0.36 13.99
N LYS A 382 -15.12 0.17 14.29
CA LYS A 382 -14.00 0.84 13.64
C LYS A 382 -13.43 -0.09 12.59
N ASP A 383 -13.44 0.32 11.33
CA ASP A 383 -12.91 -0.49 10.24
C ASP A 383 -11.72 0.26 9.61
N TYR A 384 -10.52 0.06 10.19
CA TYR A 384 -9.38 0.94 9.90
C TYR A 384 -8.78 0.73 8.50
N GLN A 385 -8.93 -0.45 7.92
CA GLN A 385 -8.53 -0.82 6.56
C GLN A 385 -9.42 -0.14 5.50
N HIS A 386 -10.68 0.12 5.87
CA HIS A 386 -11.77 0.21 4.93
C HIS A 386 -12.01 1.63 4.41
N PHE A 387 -11.96 1.79 3.09
CA PHE A 387 -12.46 2.96 2.39
C PHE A 387 -13.65 2.58 1.52
N GLN A 388 -14.71 3.39 1.52
CA GLN A 388 -15.85 3.22 0.62
C GLN A 388 -16.37 4.54 0.04
N LEU A 389 -16.88 4.49 -1.18
CA LEU A 389 -17.71 5.56 -1.75
C LEU A 389 -19.19 5.35 -1.40
N SER A 390 -19.87 6.46 -1.07
CA SER A 390 -21.30 6.52 -0.71
C SER A 390 -22.22 6.11 -1.86
#